data_AF-A0A5C5XE93-F1
#
_entry.id   AF-A0A5C5XE93-F1
#
_cell.length_a   1.000
_cell.length_b   1.000
_cell.length_c   1.000
_cell.angle_alpha   90.00
_cell.angle_beta   90.00
_cell.angle_gamma   90.00
#
_symmetry.space_group_name_H-M   'P 1'
#
loop_
_entity.id
_entity.type
_entity.pdbx_description
1 polymer ?
#
loop_
_entity_poly.entity_id
_entity_poly.type
_entity_poly.pdbx_seq_one_letter_code
_entity_poly.pdbx_strand_id
1 'polypeptide(L)' 'MFVDLEDGRCRSCQGQLEICGADDATLDVQCTECGDGYTVEPDAFNDGGIKYWPEAMVEFGEEL' A
#
# COMPACT_ATOMS: atom_id res chain seq x y z
N MET A 1 -1.05 2.32 -7.33
CA MET A 1 -0.33 3.49 -6.74
C MET A 1 1.04 3.08 -6.19
N PHE A 2 2.15 3.74 -6.53
CA PHE A 2 3.48 3.36 -6.01
C PHE A 2 3.80 3.97 -4.63
N VAL A 3 4.36 3.15 -3.73
CA VAL A 3 4.87 3.60 -2.43
C VAL A 3 6.27 4.17 -2.59
N ASP A 4 6.59 5.30 -1.97
CA ASP A 4 7.93 5.86 -2.03
C ASP A 4 8.90 4.94 -1.30
N LEU A 5 10.08 4.70 -1.88
CA LEU A 5 11.07 3.77 -1.32
C LEU A 5 11.64 4.22 0.04
N GLU A 6 11.41 5.46 0.44
CA GLU A 6 11.72 5.97 1.79
C GLU A 6 10.63 5.64 2.82
N ASP A 7 9.38 5.57 2.39
CA ASP A 7 8.21 5.28 3.23
C ASP A 7 8.02 3.75 3.40
N GLY A 8 8.24 2.98 2.33
CA GLY A 8 8.00 1.54 2.35
C GLY A 8 8.76 0.76 1.28
N ARG A 9 9.16 -0.46 1.63
CA ARG A 9 9.83 -1.41 0.73
C ARG A 9 9.29 -2.81 0.93
N CYS A 10 9.40 -3.63 -0.12
CA CYS A 10 9.02 -5.03 -0.03
C CYS A 10 9.78 -5.73 1.10
N ARG A 11 9.05 -6.38 2.02
CA ARG A 11 9.66 -7.11 3.14
C ARG A 11 10.56 -8.28 2.68
N SER A 12 10.31 -8.82 1.48
CA SER A 12 10.98 -10.01 0.96
C SER A 12 12.25 -9.69 0.18
N CYS A 13 12.23 -8.67 -0.69
CA CYS A 13 13.38 -8.32 -1.55
C CYS A 13 13.88 -6.88 -1.41
N GLN A 14 13.25 -6.05 -0.55
CA GLN A 14 13.52 -4.62 -0.41
C GLN A 14 13.23 -3.76 -1.65
N GLY A 15 12.51 -4.34 -2.61
CA GLY A 15 12.10 -3.71 -3.87
C GLY A 15 10.85 -2.86 -3.79
N GLN A 16 10.46 -2.32 -4.94
CA GLN A 16 9.32 -1.41 -5.10
C GLN A 16 7.97 -2.07 -4.78
N LEU A 17 7.15 -1.39 -3.98
CA LEU A 17 5.75 -1.78 -3.69
C LEU A 17 4.76 -0.93 -4.50
N GLU A 18 3.70 -1.58 -4.95
CA GLU A 18 2.51 -0.96 -5.52
C GLU A 18 1.32 -1.29 -4.63
N ILE A 19 0.56 -0.27 -4.20
CA ILE A 19 -0.76 -0.43 -3.62
C ILE A 19 -1.74 -0.73 -4.76
N CYS A 20 -2.42 -1.86 -4.65
CA CYS A 20 -3.35 -2.40 -5.64
C CYS A 20 -4.78 -2.60 -5.12
N GLY A 21 -5.04 -2.28 -3.85
CA GLY A 21 -6.35 -2.34 -3.22
C GLY A 21 -6.35 -1.62 -1.87
N ALA A 22 -7.53 -1.25 -1.41
CA ALA A 22 -7.75 -0.67 -0.08
C ALA A 22 -9.18 -0.98 0.40
N ASP A 23 -9.35 -1.10 1.71
CA ASP A 23 -10.66 -1.15 2.37
C ASP A 23 -10.69 -0.20 3.59
N ASP A 24 -11.77 -0.26 4.37
CA ASP A 24 -11.98 0.61 5.53
C ASP A 24 -10.98 0.36 6.68
N ALA A 25 -10.11 -0.64 6.57
CA ALA A 25 -9.16 -1.02 7.60
C ALA A 25 -7.75 -1.33 7.11
N THR A 26 -7.50 -1.46 5.80
CA THR A 26 -6.25 -2.01 5.25
C THR A 26 -5.87 -1.48 3.86
N LEU A 27 -4.62 -1.73 3.46
CA LEU A 27 -4.09 -1.56 2.11
C LEU A 27 -3.52 -2.89 1.60
N ASP A 28 -3.83 -3.25 0.36
CA ASP A 28 -3.22 -4.38 -0.33
C ASP A 28 -2.02 -3.88 -1.15
N VAL A 29 -0.86 -4.49 -0.93
CA VAL A 29 0.36 -4.17 -1.67
C VAL A 29 0.96 -5.38 -2.37
N GLN A 30 1.57 -5.13 -3.53
CA GLN A 30 2.33 -6.11 -4.30
C GLN A 30 3.70 -5.56 -4.67
N CYS A 31 4.75 -6.38 -4.52
CA CYS A 31 6.08 -6.05 -4.98
C CYS A 31 6.20 -6.27 -6.49
N THR A 32 6.61 -5.23 -7.21
CA THR A 32 6.78 -5.30 -8.67
C THR A 32 8.00 -6.09 -9.12
N GLU A 33 8.95 -6.36 -8.21
CA GLU A 33 10.19 -7.06 -8.52
C GLU A 33 10.11 -8.57 -8.23
N CYS A 34 9.66 -8.95 -7.03
CA CYS A 34 9.58 -10.35 -6.61
C CYS A 34 8.17 -10.95 -6.67
N GLY A 35 7.13 -10.13 -6.89
CA GLY A 35 5.74 -10.57 -6.97
C GLY A 35 5.06 -10.86 -5.64
N ASP A 36 5.78 -10.76 -4.51
CA ASP A 36 5.21 -10.99 -3.17
C ASP A 36 4.11 -9.96 -2.87
N GLY A 37 2.97 -10.43 -2.37
CA GLY A 37 1.79 -9.61 -2.11
C GLY A 37 1.25 -9.85 -0.71
N TYR A 38 0.83 -8.78 -0.05
CA TYR A 38 0.35 -8.82 1.33
C TYR A 38 -0.46 -7.58 1.69
N THR A 39 -1.31 -7.74 2.71
CA THR A 39 -2.10 -6.66 3.29
C THR A 39 -1.33 -5.99 4.43
N VAL A 40 -1.47 -4.67 4.56
CA VAL A 40 -0.86 -3.85 5.61
C VAL A 40 -1.89 -2.90 6.23
N GLU A 41 -1.60 -2.40 7.42
CA GLU A 41 -2.40 -1.34 8.05
C GLU A 41 -2.25 -0.01 7.28
N PRO A 42 -3.24 0.91 7.35
CA PRO A 42 -3.20 2.20 6.65
C PRO A 42 -1.96 3.05 6.94
N ASP A 43 -1.41 2.96 8.16
CA ASP A 43 -0.20 3.68 8.60
C ASP A 43 1.08 2.82 8.54
N ALA A 44 1.06 1.69 7.82
CA ALA A 44 2.24 0.81 7.73
C ALA A 44 3.46 1.47 7.09
N PHE A 45 3.26 2.60 6.39
CA PHE A 45 4.29 3.41 5.77
C PHE A 45 4.69 4.63 6.60
N ASN A 46 4.24 4.70 7.86
CA ASN A 46 4.54 5.77 8.81
C ASN A 46 4.21 7.18 8.26
N ASP A 47 3.14 7.25 7.46
CA ASP A 47 2.62 8.46 6.84
C ASP A 47 1.47 9.07 7.66
N GLY A 48 1.13 8.49 8.81
CA GLY A 48 -0.04 8.82 9.63
C GLY A 48 -1.36 8.31 9.04
N GLY A 49 -1.32 7.44 8.02
CA GLY A 49 -2.48 6.99 7.26
C GLY A 49 -3.14 8.10 6.43
N ILE A 50 -2.41 9.16 6.08
CA ILE A 50 -2.97 10.35 5.42
C ILE A 50 -2.50 10.57 3.98
N LYS A 51 -1.51 9.82 3.50
CA LYS A 51 -1.01 9.93 2.12
C LYS A 51 -1.55 8.78 1.29
N TYR A 52 -1.23 7.55 1.67
CA TYR A 52 -1.53 6.40 0.83
C TYR A 52 -2.98 5.92 0.95
N TRP A 53 -3.47 5.74 2.18
CA TRP A 53 -4.80 5.20 2.40
C TRP A 53 -5.93 6.09 1.84
N PRO A 54 -5.95 7.42 2.04
CA PRO A 54 -7.02 8.24 1.49
C PRO A 54 -7.06 8.26 -0.03
N GLU A 55 -5.89 8.29 -0.68
CA GLU A 55 -5.79 8.23 -2.15
C GLU A 55 -6.21 6.85 -2.68
N ALA A 56 -5.78 5.78 -2.02
CA ALA A 56 -6.18 4.42 -2.37
C ALA A 56 -7.68 4.18 -2.16
N MET A 57 -8.30 4.76 -1.14
CA MET A 57 -9.75 4.70 -0.93
C MET A 57 -10.55 5.45 -2.00
N VAL A 58 -9.99 6.49 -2.61
CA VAL A 58 -10.61 7.16 -3.77
C VAL A 58 -10.53 6.27 -5.02
N GLU A 59 -9.44 5.51 -5.18
CA GLU A 59 -9.20 4.66 -6.36
C GLU A 59 -9.91 3.29 -6.26
N PHE A 60 -9.88 2.66 -5.08
CA PHE A 60 -10.27 1.28 -4.86
C PHE A 60 -11.44 1.10 -3.90
N GLY A 61 -11.79 2.14 -3.12
CA GLY A 61 -12.87 2.05 -2.15
C GLY A 61 -14.19 1.73 -2.85
N GLU A 62 -14.85 0.64 -2.45
CA GLU A 62 -16.18 0.32 -2.95
C GLU A 62 -17.18 1.41 -2.54
N GLU A 63 -18.08 1.81 -3.44
CA GLU A 63 -19.23 2.66 -3.09
C GLU A 63 -20.07 1.94 -2.03
N LEU A 64 -19.96 2.38 -0.77
CA LEU A 64 -20.83 1.96 0.34
C LEU A 64 -22.31 2.27 0.05
#